data_AF-A0A935E5X9-F1
#
_entry.id   AF-A0A935E5X9-F1
#
_cell.length_a   1.000
_cell.length_b   1.000
_cell.length_c   1.000
_cell.angle_alpha   90.00
_cell.angle_beta   90.00
_cell.angle_gamma   90.00
#
_symmetry.space_group_name_H-M   'P 1'
#
loop_
_entity.id
_entity.type
_entity.pdbx_description
1 polymer ?
#
loop_
_entity_poly.entity_id
_entity_poly.type
_entity_poly.pdbx_seq_one_letter_code
_entity_poly.pdbx_strand_id
1 'polypeptide(L)'
;MQQVLCLDKMKQLPIKFIICTIIFLVGVLPLRSQIQVDTVSVLTYYIAGKTATGIRTTKIREPFIAISRDLLKTYPLHTYITLSECDWKGRYKVMDIMGKKHRQTVDIYIKGKKKNKQRCLCTKS
;
A
#
# COMPACT_ATOMS: atom_id res chain seq x y z
N MET A 1 69.46 41.72 20.54
CA MET A 1 69.81 40.70 19.54
C MET A 1 68.80 39.56 19.68
N GLN A 2 67.71 39.57 18.90
CA GLN A 2 67.61 38.98 17.54
C GLN A 2 67.39 37.46 17.66
N GLN A 3 66.12 37.00 17.59
CA GLN A 3 65.52 36.20 16.49
C GLN A 3 65.90 34.69 16.60
N VAL A 4 65.12 33.65 16.25
CA VAL A 4 63.82 33.40 15.59
C VAL A 4 63.69 31.86 15.51
N LEU A 5 62.44 31.33 15.54
CA LEU A 5 61.94 30.03 15.00
C LEU A 5 62.75 28.72 15.28
N CYS A 6 62.13 27.58 15.59
CA CYS A 6 61.18 26.88 14.73
C CYS A 6 60.21 26.03 15.55
N LEU A 7 58.94 26.31 15.32
CA LEU A 7 57.78 25.48 15.63
C LEU A 7 57.64 24.49 14.45
N ASP A 8 58.00 23.22 14.59
CA ASP A 8 57.63 22.23 13.56
C ASP A 8 57.68 20.78 14.04
N LYS A 9 56.49 20.20 14.20
CA LYS A 9 56.06 18.90 13.65
C LYS A 9 54.82 18.39 14.39
N MET A 10 53.71 19.10 14.22
CA MET A 10 52.41 18.48 14.39
C MET A 10 52.18 17.56 13.20
N LYS A 11 52.18 16.24 13.45
CA LYS A 11 51.84 15.23 12.47
C LYS A 11 50.43 15.49 11.95
N GLN A 12 50.37 15.95 10.71
CA GLN A 12 49.18 16.19 9.93
C GLN A 12 48.54 14.83 9.60
N LEU A 13 47.64 14.36 10.46
CA LEU A 13 46.74 13.25 10.15
C LEU A 13 45.74 13.73 9.10
N PRO A 14 45.48 12.97 8.02
CA PRO A 14 44.65 13.43 6.93
C PRO A 14 43.18 13.49 7.37
N ILE A 15 42.71 14.71 7.65
CA ILE A 15 41.32 15.08 8.01
C ILE A 15 40.30 14.56 6.97
N LYS A 16 40.74 14.25 5.75
CA LYS A 16 39.88 13.72 4.67
C LYS A 16 39.33 12.31 4.91
N PHE A 17 39.95 11.49 5.77
CA PHE A 17 39.49 10.10 5.97
C PHE A 17 38.39 9.94 7.03
N ILE A 18 38.32 10.84 8.01
CA ILE A 18 37.42 10.68 9.17
C ILE A 18 35.96 11.03 8.81
N ILE A 19 35.76 11.92 7.82
CA ILE A 19 34.43 12.37 7.42
C ILE A 19 33.67 11.29 6.62
N CYS A 20 34.38 10.41 5.88
CA CYS A 20 33.75 9.34 5.10
C CYS A 20 33.20 8.21 5.98
N THR A 21 33.80 7.94 7.14
CA THR A 21 33.37 6.87 8.06
C THR A 21 32.15 7.25 8.92
N ILE A 22 31.88 8.54 9.12
CA ILE A 22 30.71 8.98 9.91
C ILE A 22 29.42 8.99 9.06
N ILE A 23 29.53 9.20 7.75
CA ILE A 23 28.37 9.15 6.83
C ILE A 23 27.84 7.72 6.65
N PHE A 24 28.68 6.69 6.90
CA PHE A 24 28.28 5.29 6.74
C PHE A 24 27.59 4.67 7.98
N LEU A 25 27.69 5.31 9.15
CA LEU A 25 27.12 4.78 10.40
C LEU A 25 25.75 5.35 10.76
N VAL A 26 25.28 6.42 10.11
CA VAL A 26 23.97 7.02 10.37
C VAL A 26 22.96 6.54 9.32
N GLY A 27 22.29 5.44 9.64
CA GLY A 27 20.88 5.32 9.30
C GLY A 27 20.54 4.61 8.01
N VAL A 28 20.99 3.36 7.85
CA VAL A 28 20.15 2.37 7.15
C VAL A 28 18.98 2.03 8.07
N LEU A 29 18.04 2.96 8.22
CA LEU A 29 16.74 2.67 8.81
C LEU A 29 16.07 1.66 7.88
N PRO A 30 15.73 0.44 8.34
CA PRO A 30 14.90 -0.43 7.53
C PRO A 30 13.58 0.31 7.33
N LEU A 31 13.28 0.65 6.07
CA LEU A 31 11.99 1.20 5.68
C LEU A 31 10.94 0.11 5.96
N ARG A 32 10.44 0.05 7.20
CA ARG A 32 9.30 -0.79 7.56
C ARG A 32 8.14 -0.28 6.74
N SER A 33 7.85 -0.95 5.63
CA SER A 33 6.60 -0.78 4.91
C SER A 33 5.50 -1.11 5.91
N GLN A 34 4.88 -0.07 6.48
CA GLN A 34 3.69 -0.25 7.30
C GLN A 34 2.62 -0.79 6.37
N ILE A 35 2.15 -2.01 6.65
CA ILE A 35 1.02 -2.60 5.95
C ILE A 35 -0.17 -1.69 6.25
N GLN A 36 -0.62 -0.93 5.26
CA GLN A 36 -1.81 -0.09 5.40
C GLN A 36 -3.02 -1.00 5.60
N VAL A 37 -3.75 -0.75 6.70
CA VAL A 37 -4.99 -1.45 7.05
C VAL A 37 -6.12 -0.43 7.08
N ASP A 38 -7.13 -0.63 6.25
CA ASP A 38 -8.30 0.24 6.19
C ASP A 38 -9.55 -0.51 6.69
N THR A 39 -10.47 0.18 7.35
CA THR A 39 -11.81 -0.38 7.64
C THR A 39 -12.73 -0.04 6.48
N VAL A 40 -13.36 -1.04 5.86
CA VAL A 40 -14.24 -0.85 4.71
C VAL A 40 -15.64 -1.39 4.98
N SER A 41 -16.64 -0.70 4.45
CA SER A 41 -17.99 -1.26 4.35
C SER A 41 -18.07 -2.24 3.18
N VAL A 42 -18.60 -3.42 3.41
CA VAL A 42 -18.78 -4.46 2.39
C VAL A 42 -20.23 -4.53 1.97
N LEU A 43 -20.44 -4.44 0.66
CA LEU A 43 -21.71 -4.64 -0.02
C LEU A 43 -21.59 -5.84 -0.96
N THR A 44 -22.72 -6.21 -1.57
CA THR A 44 -22.76 -7.26 -2.59
C THR A 44 -23.56 -6.82 -3.80
N TYR A 45 -23.10 -7.19 -4.98
CA TYR A 45 -23.80 -6.94 -6.23
C TYR A 45 -23.75 -8.14 -7.17
N TYR A 46 -24.71 -8.17 -8.10
CA TYR A 46 -24.74 -9.09 -9.22
C TYR A 46 -25.24 -8.35 -10.44
N ILE A 47 -24.32 -7.82 -11.24
CA ILE A 47 -24.64 -7.12 -12.48
C ILE A 47 -23.79 -7.70 -13.60
N ALA A 48 -24.45 -8.16 -14.67
CA ALA A 48 -23.77 -8.59 -15.88
C ALA A 48 -23.30 -7.36 -16.66
N GLY A 49 -22.02 -7.31 -17.01
CA GLY A 49 -21.46 -6.13 -17.68
C GLY A 49 -19.96 -6.23 -17.91
N LYS A 50 -19.36 -5.10 -18.27
CA LYS A 50 -17.91 -4.91 -18.42
C LYS A 50 -17.42 -4.13 -17.20
N THR A 51 -16.41 -4.65 -16.51
CA THR A 51 -15.79 -3.97 -15.36
C THR A 51 -14.94 -2.78 -15.82
N ALA A 52 -14.51 -1.91 -14.89
CA ALA A 52 -13.55 -0.83 -15.19
C ALA A 52 -12.23 -1.32 -15.79
N THR A 53 -11.80 -2.54 -15.46
CA THR A 53 -10.64 -3.21 -16.09
C THR A 53 -10.90 -3.72 -17.51
N GLY A 54 -12.14 -3.61 -17.98
CA GLY A 54 -12.54 -3.97 -19.33
C GLY A 54 -12.91 -5.44 -19.53
N ILE A 55 -12.89 -6.26 -18.49
CA ILE A 55 -13.24 -7.68 -18.57
C ILE A 55 -14.75 -7.85 -18.32
N ARG A 56 -15.40 -8.74 -19.07
CA ARG A 56 -16.81 -9.07 -18.80
C ARG A 56 -16.93 -9.83 -17.49
N THR A 57 -17.88 -9.46 -16.62
CA THR A 57 -18.09 -10.11 -15.31
C THR A 57 -18.34 -11.62 -15.43
N THR A 58 -18.94 -12.07 -16.53
CA THR A 58 -19.15 -13.50 -16.84
C THR A 58 -17.89 -14.28 -17.19
N LYS A 59 -16.79 -13.59 -17.56
CA LYS A 59 -15.50 -14.21 -17.94
C LYS A 59 -14.51 -14.28 -16.77
N ILE A 60 -14.77 -13.57 -15.67
CA ILE A 60 -13.90 -13.56 -14.49
C ILE A 60 -14.20 -14.81 -13.66
N ARG A 61 -13.20 -15.66 -13.44
CA ARG A 61 -13.34 -16.94 -12.72
C ARG A 61 -12.98 -16.85 -11.24
N GLU A 62 -12.16 -15.86 -10.88
CA GLU A 62 -11.70 -15.62 -9.51
C GLU A 62 -12.63 -14.65 -8.76
N PRO A 63 -12.68 -14.68 -7.42
CA PRO A 63 -13.41 -13.69 -6.63
C PRO A 63 -12.89 -12.27 -6.89
N PHE A 64 -13.80 -11.35 -7.19
CA PHE A 64 -13.45 -9.97 -7.50
C PHE A 64 -14.41 -8.96 -6.88
N ILE A 65 -13.96 -7.72 -6.79
CA ILE A 65 -14.71 -6.62 -6.19
C ILE A 65 -14.72 -5.37 -7.07
N ALA A 66 -15.72 -4.54 -6.85
CA ALA A 66 -15.68 -3.12 -7.13
C ALA A 66 -15.22 -2.36 -5.88
N ILE A 67 -14.40 -1.33 -6.05
CA ILE A 67 -13.88 -0.53 -4.93
C ILE A 67 -14.27 0.94 -5.05
N SER A 68 -14.47 1.63 -3.92
CA SER A 68 -14.70 3.07 -3.91
C SER A 68 -13.48 3.84 -4.37
N ARG A 69 -13.71 5.02 -4.97
CA ARG A 69 -12.66 5.78 -5.68
C ARG A 69 -11.56 6.30 -4.77
N ASP A 70 -11.90 6.63 -3.53
CA ASP A 70 -10.99 7.07 -2.48
C ASP A 70 -9.95 6.02 -2.10
N LEU A 71 -10.31 4.74 -2.24
CA LEU A 71 -9.44 3.61 -1.92
C LEU A 71 -8.51 3.20 -3.08
N LEU A 72 -8.74 3.70 -4.30
CA LEU A 72 -7.93 3.31 -5.49
C LEU A 72 -6.46 3.73 -5.41
N LYS A 73 -6.16 4.79 -4.65
CA LYS A 73 -4.76 5.21 -4.43
C LYS A 73 -3.99 4.13 -3.66
N THR A 74 -4.63 3.48 -2.70
CA THR A 74 -4.04 2.43 -1.87
C THR A 74 -4.15 1.06 -2.54
N TYR A 75 -5.31 0.76 -3.14
CA TYR A 75 -5.65 -0.50 -3.78
C TYR A 75 -6.04 -0.30 -5.26
N PRO A 76 -5.05 -0.13 -6.16
CA PRO A 76 -5.32 0.06 -7.58
C PRO A 76 -6.04 -1.12 -8.24
N LEU A 77 -6.59 -0.89 -9.43
CA LEU A 77 -7.12 -1.97 -10.27
C LEU A 77 -6.06 -3.07 -10.53
N HIS A 78 -6.53 -4.30 -10.73
CA HIS A 78 -5.76 -5.53 -10.89
C HIS A 78 -4.94 -5.99 -9.68
N THR A 79 -4.95 -5.25 -8.57
CA THR A 79 -4.31 -5.69 -7.32
C THR A 79 -5.21 -6.65 -6.55
N TYR A 80 -4.61 -7.39 -5.62
CA TYR A 80 -5.35 -8.20 -4.66
C TYR A 80 -5.45 -7.47 -3.32
N ILE A 81 -6.60 -7.63 -2.69
CA ILE A 81 -6.81 -7.25 -1.29
C ILE A 81 -7.26 -8.46 -0.49
N THR A 82 -7.04 -8.42 0.82
CA THR A 82 -7.62 -9.36 1.76
C THR A 82 -8.63 -8.63 2.64
N LEU A 83 -9.83 -9.20 2.73
CA LEU A 83 -10.83 -8.83 3.72
C LEU A 83 -10.67 -9.76 4.93
N SER A 84 -10.68 -9.20 6.13
CA SER A 84 -10.61 -9.93 7.39
C SER A 84 -11.58 -9.37 8.44
N GLU A 85 -11.73 -10.11 9.54
CA GLU A 85 -12.60 -9.75 10.67
C GLU A 85 -14.09 -9.58 10.31
N CYS A 86 -14.57 -10.39 9.35
CA CYS A 86 -15.96 -10.37 8.92
C CYS A 86 -16.37 -11.67 8.17
N ASP A 87 -17.65 -11.79 7.82
CA ASP A 87 -18.19 -12.99 7.13
C ASP A 87 -17.77 -13.06 5.66
N TRP A 88 -17.30 -11.93 5.13
CA TRP A 88 -16.76 -11.77 3.78
C TRP A 88 -15.24 -11.90 3.74
N LYS A 89 -14.65 -12.55 4.76
CA LYS A 89 -13.20 -12.77 4.78
C LYS A 89 -12.73 -13.55 3.55
N GLY A 90 -11.63 -13.12 2.97
CA GLY A 90 -11.08 -13.76 1.78
C GLY A 90 -10.20 -12.82 0.96
N ARG A 91 -9.57 -13.39 -0.06
CA ARG A 91 -8.73 -12.67 -1.02
C ARG A 91 -9.54 -12.36 -2.28
N TYR A 92 -9.52 -11.11 -2.70
CA TYR A 92 -10.29 -10.63 -3.84
C TYR A 92 -9.44 -9.78 -4.77
N LYS A 93 -9.74 -9.87 -6.06
CA LYS A 93 -9.11 -9.00 -7.07
C LYS A 93 -9.91 -7.73 -7.27
N VAL A 94 -9.23 -6.58 -7.26
CA VAL A 94 -9.84 -5.28 -7.55
C VAL A 94 -10.03 -5.18 -9.06
N MET A 95 -11.27 -5.29 -9.53
CA MET A 95 -11.56 -5.35 -10.97
C MET A 95 -12.44 -4.21 -11.46
N ASP A 96 -13.15 -3.54 -10.58
CA ASP A 96 -14.14 -2.53 -10.94
C ASP A 96 -14.12 -1.32 -9.99
N ILE A 97 -14.77 -0.22 -10.38
CA ILE A 97 -14.80 1.04 -9.65
C ILE A 97 -16.23 1.44 -9.34
N MET A 98 -16.52 1.75 -8.08
CA MET A 98 -17.84 2.19 -7.66
C MET A 98 -18.17 3.64 -8.12
N GLY A 99 -19.46 3.96 -8.10
CA GLY A 99 -19.95 5.32 -8.32
C GLY A 99 -19.43 6.32 -7.26
N LYS A 100 -19.43 7.61 -7.61
CA LYS A 100 -18.88 8.71 -6.77
C LYS A 100 -19.47 8.81 -5.35
N LYS A 101 -20.66 8.26 -5.12
CA LYS A 101 -21.37 8.37 -3.83
C LYS A 101 -20.78 7.47 -2.74
N HIS A 102 -20.03 6.44 -3.10
CA HIS A 102 -19.46 5.49 -2.14
C HIS A 102 -18.09 5.97 -1.63
N ARG A 103 -17.85 5.81 -0.33
CA ARG A 103 -16.58 6.09 0.36
C ARG A 103 -16.24 4.91 1.26
N GLN A 104 -14.96 4.57 1.37
CA GLN A 104 -14.45 3.42 2.12
C GLN A 104 -15.35 2.18 2.01
N THR A 105 -15.70 1.81 0.78
CA THR A 105 -16.65 0.74 0.49
C THR A 105 -16.08 -0.18 -0.57
N VAL A 106 -16.31 -1.48 -0.41
CA VAL A 106 -16.08 -2.51 -1.42
C VAL A 106 -17.41 -3.21 -1.71
N ASP A 107 -17.59 -3.61 -2.95
CA ASP A 107 -18.77 -4.34 -3.41
C ASP A 107 -18.33 -5.67 -3.99
N ILE A 108 -18.76 -6.77 -3.38
CA ILE A 108 -18.36 -8.12 -3.78
C ILE A 108 -19.31 -8.63 -4.85
N TYR A 109 -18.74 -9.04 -5.99
CA TYR A 109 -19.52 -9.71 -7.00
C TYR A 109 -19.88 -11.13 -6.55
N ILE A 110 -21.17 -11.39 -6.34
CA ILE A 110 -21.65 -12.73 -5.96
C ILE A 110 -22.83 -13.15 -6.81
N LYS A 111 -22.89 -14.44 -7.14
CA LYS A 111 -24.09 -15.07 -7.70
C LYS A 111 -24.90 -15.64 -6.54
N GLY A 112 -25.93 -14.94 -6.06
CA GLY A 112 -26.76 -15.43 -4.96
C GLY A 112 -27.51 -14.35 -4.19
N LYS A 113 -28.01 -14.74 -3.01
CA LYS A 113 -28.69 -13.81 -2.10
C LYS A 113 -27.71 -12.76 -1.57
N LYS A 114 -28.12 -11.50 -1.65
CA LYS A 114 -27.41 -10.40 -0.98
C LYS A 114 -27.35 -10.68 0.52
N LYS A 115 -26.20 -10.43 1.16
CA LYS A 115 -26.12 -10.41 2.62
C LYS A 115 -26.18 -8.97 3.13
N ASN A 116 -26.36 -8.84 4.44
CA ASN A 116 -26.36 -7.56 5.11
C ASN A 116 -24.99 -6.86 4.95
N LYS A 117 -25.04 -5.53 4.97
CA LYS A 117 -23.85 -4.68 4.99
C LYS A 117 -23.03 -4.99 6.25
N GLN A 118 -21.74 -5.23 6.09
CA GLN A 118 -20.82 -5.49 7.20
C GLN A 118 -19.59 -4.59 7.07
N ARG A 119 -18.86 -4.38 8.16
CA ARG A 119 -17.52 -3.76 8.12
C ARG A 119 -16.46 -4.87 8.16
N CYS A 120 -15.41 -4.71 7.37
CA CYS A 120 -14.25 -5.60 7.35
C CYS A 120 -12.97 -4.78 7.46
N LEU A 121 -11.90 -5.38 7.96
CA LEU A 121 -10.56 -4.86 7.72
C LEU A 121 -10.13 -5.24 6.29
N CYS A 122 -9.42 -4.32 5.64
CA CYS A 122 -8.94 -4.43 4.27
C CYS A 122 -7.44 -4.17 4.26
N THR A 123 -6.68 -5.09 3.67
CA THR A 123 -5.23 -4.96 3.51
C THR A 123 -4.80 -5.33 2.10
N LYS A 124 -3.66 -4.78 1.67
CA LYS A 124 -3.06 -5.13 0.37
C LYS A 124 -2.42 -6.52 0.46
N SER A 125 -2.55 -7.33 -0.59
CA SER A 125 -2.08 -8.73 -0.64
C SER A 125 -1.31 -9.06 -1.91
#